data_AF-Q7WZL4-F1
#
_entry.id   AF-Q7WZL4-F1
#
_cell.length_a   1.000
_cell.length_b   1.000
_cell.length_c   1.000
_cell.angle_alpha   90.00
_cell.angle_beta   90.00
_cell.angle_gamma   90.00
#
_symmetry.space_group_name_H-M   'P 1'
#
loop_
_entity.id
_entity.type
_entity.pdbx_description
1 polymer ?
#
loop_
_entity_poly.entity_id
_entity_poly.type
_entity_poly.pdbx_seq_one_letter_code
_entity_poly.pdbx_strand_id
1 'polypeptide(L)'
;MRRVLLMTCVALALSGCSGMLRKPYISRGVSEADAASIAVEVATYIGRMHPPARTLIAIDLPRFARWRDPVAPVLAESLRRGGFAVMESDTGVMIPANAHRVSYSVSAWSDGVSVQVELDGIIASRWYVRSANGGLLAVSPFAVREVGYVR
;
A
#
# COMPACT_ATOMS: atom_id res chain seq x y z
N MET A 1 20.89 -45.17 7.78
CA MET A 1 20.02 -44.44 6.84
C MET A 1 18.96 -43.55 7.52
N ARG A 2 18.66 -43.71 8.82
CA ARG A 2 17.60 -42.95 9.53
C ARG A 2 17.97 -41.52 9.98
N ARG A 3 19.27 -41.16 9.97
CA ARG A 3 19.79 -39.84 10.38
C ARG A 3 19.81 -38.79 9.27
N VAL A 4 19.84 -39.22 8.01
CA VAL A 4 19.86 -38.30 6.84
C VAL A 4 18.47 -37.71 6.58
N LEU A 5 17.40 -38.42 6.95
CA LEU A 5 16.03 -37.95 6.78
C LEU A 5 15.65 -36.81 7.75
N LEU A 6 16.35 -36.68 8.88
CA LEU A 6 16.00 -35.70 9.91
C LEU A 6 16.52 -34.29 9.59
N MET A 7 17.59 -34.17 8.79
CA MET A 7 18.14 -32.86 8.41
C MET A 7 17.35 -32.16 7.33
N THR A 8 16.64 -32.90 6.47
CA THR A 8 15.87 -32.31 5.36
C THR A 8 14.63 -31.57 5.86
N CYS A 9 14.01 -32.00 6.97
CA CYS A 9 12.81 -31.38 7.50
C CYS A 9 13.03 -29.99 8.14
N VAL A 10 14.23 -29.70 8.66
CA VAL A 10 14.52 -28.41 9.31
C VAL A 10 14.74 -27.30 8.28
N ALA A 11 15.21 -27.64 7.07
CA ALA A 11 15.44 -26.67 6.00
C ALA A 11 14.14 -26.11 5.37
N LEU A 12 13.01 -26.80 5.54
CA LEU A 12 11.70 -26.38 4.99
C LEU A 12 10.92 -25.45 5.92
N ALA A 13 11.37 -25.21 7.16
CA ALA A 13 10.66 -24.34 8.10
C ALA A 13 10.97 -22.84 7.92
N LEU A 14 11.96 -22.48 7.10
CA LEU A 14 12.35 -21.09 6.84
C LEU A 14 11.78 -20.50 5.54
N SER A 15 10.97 -21.24 4.79
CA SER A 15 10.36 -20.73 3.55
C SER A 15 9.16 -19.83 3.85
N GLY A 16 9.47 -18.55 4.09
CA GLY A 16 8.83 -17.44 3.42
C GLY A 16 7.48 -16.97 3.96
N CYS A 17 7.51 -16.06 4.94
CA CYS A 17 6.59 -14.92 4.90
C CYS A 17 7.00 -14.01 3.73
N SER A 18 6.76 -14.47 2.50
CA SER A 18 6.79 -13.61 1.32
C SER A 18 5.73 -12.53 1.55
N GLY A 19 6.17 -11.33 1.93
CA GLY A 19 5.33 -10.17 2.21
C GLY A 19 4.63 -9.67 0.95
N MET A 20 3.64 -10.43 0.49
CA MET A 20 2.81 -10.11 -0.66
C MET A 20 1.75 -9.09 -0.25
N LEU A 21 1.91 -7.85 -0.68
CA LEU A 21 0.79 -6.91 -0.81
C LEU A 21 0.01 -7.26 -2.09
N ARG A 22 -0.52 -8.48 -2.18
CA ARG A 22 -1.06 -8.95 -3.47
C ARG A 22 -2.41 -8.33 -3.84
N LYS A 23 -3.10 -7.70 -2.89
CA LYS A 23 -4.42 -7.10 -3.10
C LYS A 23 -4.60 -5.87 -2.22
N PRO A 24 -5.16 -4.78 -2.76
CA PRO A 24 -5.53 -3.63 -1.94
C PRO A 24 -6.56 -4.04 -0.89
N TYR A 25 -6.43 -3.49 0.31
CA TYR A 25 -7.22 -3.89 1.48
C TYR A 25 -7.48 -2.72 2.43
N ILE A 26 -8.69 -2.61 2.95
CA ILE A 26 -9.04 -1.63 3.97
C ILE A 26 -9.81 -2.32 5.09
N SER A 27 -9.33 -2.17 6.32
CA SER A 27 -10.02 -2.70 7.49
C SER A 27 -11.26 -1.88 7.84
N ARG A 28 -12.19 -2.49 8.58
CA ARG A 28 -13.22 -1.70 9.29
C ARG A 28 -12.53 -0.76 10.29
N GLY A 29 -13.07 0.45 10.45
CA GLY A 29 -12.55 1.43 11.42
C GLY A 29 -11.67 2.54 10.83
N VAL A 30 -11.37 2.49 9.53
CA VAL A 30 -10.76 3.64 8.83
C VAL A 30 -11.83 4.68 8.55
N SER A 31 -11.69 5.88 9.11
CA SER A 31 -12.62 7.00 8.90
C SER A 31 -12.29 7.82 7.65
N GLU A 32 -13.21 8.68 7.21
CA GLU A 32 -12.96 9.64 6.11
C GLU A 32 -11.83 10.63 6.46
N ALA A 33 -11.71 11.02 7.74
CA ALA A 33 -10.63 11.89 8.21
C ALA A 33 -9.26 11.18 8.18
N ASP A 34 -9.24 9.89 8.55
CA ASP A 34 -8.04 9.06 8.41
C ASP A 34 -7.64 8.97 6.93
N ALA A 35 -8.61 8.70 6.06
CA ALA A 35 -8.39 8.58 4.62
C ALA A 35 -7.80 9.86 4.00
N ALA A 36 -8.31 11.04 4.37
CA ALA A 36 -7.77 12.32 3.91
C ALA A 36 -6.31 12.53 4.34
N SER A 37 -5.99 12.21 5.59
CA SER A 37 -4.62 12.32 6.12
C SER A 37 -3.66 11.36 5.41
N ILE A 38 -4.09 10.11 5.23
CA ILE A 38 -3.33 9.06 4.55
C ILE A 38 -3.10 9.44 3.08
N ALA A 39 -4.13 9.89 2.38
CA ALA A 39 -4.08 10.26 0.97
C ALA A 39 -3.02 11.35 0.68
N VAL A 40 -2.95 12.39 1.51
CA VAL A 40 -1.97 13.47 1.36
C VAL A 40 -0.54 12.97 1.55
N GLU A 41 -0.30 12.18 2.59
CA GLU A 41 1.03 11.63 2.89
C GLU A 41 1.49 10.62 1.83
N VAL A 42 0.59 9.77 1.34
CA VAL A 42 0.89 8.80 0.28
C VAL A 42 1.14 9.51 -1.05
N ALA A 43 0.32 10.50 -1.42
CA ALA A 43 0.56 11.31 -2.62
C ALA A 43 1.91 12.05 -2.54
N THR A 44 2.26 12.58 -1.36
CA THR A 44 3.56 13.22 -1.13
C THR A 44 4.71 12.22 -1.26
N TYR A 45 4.56 10.99 -0.76
CA TYR A 45 5.54 9.93 -0.95
C TYR A 45 5.72 9.59 -2.43
N ILE A 46 4.64 9.37 -3.17
CA ILE A 46 4.68 9.10 -4.62
C ILE A 46 5.34 10.27 -5.38
N GLY A 47 5.04 11.50 -4.98
CA GLY A 47 5.66 12.73 -5.51
C GLY A 47 7.18 12.81 -5.37
N ARG A 48 7.76 12.11 -4.39
CA ARG A 48 9.22 12.01 -4.22
C ARG A 48 9.84 10.93 -5.10
N MET A 49 9.04 9.95 -5.52
CA MET A 49 9.50 8.82 -6.32
C MET A 49 9.38 9.08 -7.83
N HIS A 50 8.38 9.84 -8.26
CA HIS A 50 8.13 10.13 -9.68
C HIS A 50 7.82 11.61 -9.94
N PRO A 51 8.26 12.16 -11.08
CA PRO A 51 7.93 13.53 -11.47
C PRO A 51 6.44 13.62 -11.90
N PRO A 52 5.65 14.57 -11.38
CA PRO A 52 4.20 14.58 -11.57
C PRO A 52 3.73 14.73 -13.03
N ALA A 53 4.26 15.72 -13.76
CA ALA A 53 3.73 16.15 -15.06
C ALA A 53 3.82 15.14 -16.22
N ARG A 54 4.47 13.98 -16.02
CA ARG A 54 4.67 12.94 -17.05
C ARG A 54 4.32 11.54 -16.57
N THR A 55 3.69 11.45 -15.40
CA THR A 55 3.47 10.18 -14.72
C THR A 55 1.98 9.88 -14.67
N LEU A 56 1.61 8.71 -15.21
CA LEU A 56 0.28 8.13 -15.04
C LEU A 56 0.34 7.17 -13.85
N ILE A 57 -0.46 7.43 -12.82
CA ILE A 57 -0.64 6.54 -11.67
C ILE A 57 -1.90 5.72 -11.87
N ALA A 58 -1.77 4.39 -11.80
CA ALA A 58 -2.90 3.48 -11.77
C ALA A 58 -3.12 2.99 -10.34
N ILE A 59 -4.22 3.43 -9.71
CA ILE A 59 -4.57 3.04 -8.33
C ILE A 59 -5.39 1.76 -8.39
N ASP A 60 -4.88 0.68 -7.82
CA ASP A 60 -5.62 -0.58 -7.71
C ASP A 60 -6.70 -0.48 -6.62
N LEU A 61 -7.95 -0.77 -7.00
CA LEU A 61 -9.10 -0.74 -6.09
C LEU A 61 -9.32 -2.09 -5.37
N PRO A 62 -9.79 -2.09 -4.10
CA PRO A 62 -10.10 -3.31 -3.37
C PRO A 62 -11.37 -4.01 -3.91
N ARG A 63 -11.14 -5.03 -4.73
CA ARG A 63 -12.16 -5.84 -5.43
C ARG A 63 -13.23 -6.50 -4.56
N PHE A 64 -12.86 -6.86 -3.33
CA PHE A 64 -13.74 -7.55 -2.39
C PHE A 64 -13.94 -6.73 -1.12
N ALA A 65 -13.90 -5.41 -1.24
CA ALA A 65 -14.20 -4.55 -0.12
C ALA A 65 -15.65 -4.80 0.30
N ARG A 66 -15.82 -5.39 1.49
CA ARG A 66 -17.14 -5.54 2.11
C ARG A 66 -17.74 -4.18 2.55
N TRP A 67 -16.95 -3.11 2.46
CA TRP A 67 -17.23 -1.74 2.89
C TRP A 67 -16.74 -0.77 1.83
N ARG A 68 -17.32 0.43 1.78
CA ARG A 68 -16.85 1.50 0.90
C ARG A 68 -15.39 1.84 1.19
N ASP A 69 -14.60 2.05 0.14
CA ASP A 69 -13.22 2.53 0.23
C ASP A 69 -13.21 4.07 0.35
N PRO A 70 -12.85 4.64 1.52
CA PRO A 70 -12.74 6.09 1.67
C PRO A 70 -11.39 6.63 1.17
N VAL A 71 -10.38 5.78 0.95
CA VAL A 71 -8.99 6.16 0.63
C VAL A 71 -8.81 6.40 -0.86
N ALA A 72 -9.27 5.48 -1.72
CA ALA A 72 -9.13 5.57 -3.17
C ALA A 72 -9.53 6.93 -3.75
N PRO A 73 -10.76 7.45 -3.53
CA PRO A 73 -11.18 8.70 -4.15
C PRO A 73 -10.35 9.90 -3.67
N VAL A 74 -9.99 9.94 -2.39
CA VAL A 74 -9.24 11.07 -1.81
C VAL A 74 -7.76 11.00 -2.19
N LEU A 75 -7.20 9.79 -2.34
CA LEU A 75 -5.86 9.57 -2.87
C LEU A 75 -5.77 9.97 -4.34
N ALA A 76 -6.74 9.56 -5.16
CA ALA A 76 -6.81 9.96 -6.56
C ALA A 76 -6.84 11.48 -6.70
N GLU A 77 -7.67 12.16 -5.91
CA GLU A 77 -7.74 13.62 -5.91
C GLU A 77 -6.45 14.29 -5.43
N SER A 78 -5.81 13.73 -4.39
CA SER A 78 -4.53 14.26 -3.89
C SER A 78 -3.40 14.12 -4.91
N LEU A 79 -3.36 13.01 -5.65
CA LEU A 79 -2.42 12.81 -6.75
C LEU A 79 -2.71 13.74 -7.93
N ARG A 80 -3.98 13.93 -8.32
CA ARG A 80 -4.35 14.88 -9.37
C ARG A 80 -3.94 16.31 -9.02
N ARG A 81 -4.20 16.75 -7.78
CA ARG A 81 -3.72 18.05 -7.28
C ARG A 81 -2.19 18.16 -7.26
N GLY A 82 -1.51 17.03 -7.07
CA GLY A 82 -0.06 16.92 -7.19
C GLY A 82 0.47 16.98 -8.64
N GLY A 83 -0.41 17.03 -9.64
CA GLY A 83 -0.06 17.14 -11.06
C GLY A 83 0.10 15.81 -11.78
N PHE A 84 -0.30 14.69 -11.16
CA PHE A 84 -0.29 13.36 -11.78
C PHE A 84 -1.53 13.14 -12.65
N ALA A 85 -1.36 12.41 -13.75
CA ALA A 85 -2.49 11.74 -14.38
C ALA A 85 -2.86 10.53 -13.54
N VAL A 86 -4.15 10.31 -13.28
CA VAL A 86 -4.61 9.23 -12.39
C VAL A 86 -5.73 8.45 -13.05
N MET A 87 -5.59 7.13 -13.05
CA MET A 87 -6.65 6.19 -13.37
C MET A 87 -6.92 5.25 -12.21
N GLU A 88 -8.17 4.86 -12.05
CA GLU A 88 -8.56 3.79 -11.14
C GLU A 88 -8.54 2.46 -11.91
N SER A 89 -7.92 1.46 -11.32
CA SER A 89 -7.72 0.13 -11.88
C SER A 89 -8.56 -0.86 -11.09
N ASP A 90 -9.60 -1.38 -11.74
CA ASP A 90 -10.32 -2.56 -11.29
C ASP A 90 -9.97 -3.77 -12.18
N THR A 91 -10.42 -4.94 -11.75
CA THR A 91 -10.40 -6.20 -12.48
C THR A 91 -10.75 -6.07 -13.95
N GLY A 92 -9.79 -6.36 -14.82
CA GLY A 92 -10.02 -6.42 -16.26
C GLY A 92 -9.80 -5.11 -17.01
N VAL A 93 -9.50 -4.01 -16.31
CA VAL A 93 -9.02 -2.79 -16.95
C VAL A 93 -7.56 -3.01 -17.36
N MET A 94 -7.26 -2.92 -18.66
CA MET A 94 -5.88 -2.90 -19.10
C MET A 94 -5.21 -1.62 -18.62
N ILE A 95 -4.18 -1.79 -17.80
CA ILE A 95 -3.32 -0.68 -17.36
C ILE A 95 -2.31 -0.42 -18.47
N PRO A 96 -2.14 0.83 -18.95
CA PRO A 96 -1.10 1.17 -19.91
C PRO A 96 0.29 0.76 -19.41
N ALA A 97 1.15 0.28 -20.30
CA ALA A 97 2.49 -0.22 -19.94
C ALA A 97 3.39 0.84 -19.28
N ASN A 98 3.11 2.13 -19.52
CA ASN A 98 3.83 3.27 -18.95
C ASN A 98 3.17 3.84 -17.68
N ALA A 99 2.11 3.20 -17.15
CA ALA A 99 1.50 3.60 -15.89
C ALA A 99 2.24 2.96 -14.71
N HIS A 100 2.48 3.75 -13.68
CA HIS A 100 3.02 3.29 -12.41
C HIS A 100 1.87 2.76 -11.55
N ARG A 101 1.99 1.51 -11.11
CA ARG A 101 0.90 0.84 -10.39
C ARG A 101 1.06 1.10 -8.89
N VAL A 102 -0.03 1.55 -8.27
CA VAL A 102 -0.13 1.78 -6.82
C VAL A 102 -1.16 0.84 -6.24
N SER A 103 -0.74 -0.04 -5.34
CA SER A 103 -1.61 -0.83 -4.48
C SER A 103 -1.41 -0.43 -3.03
N TYR A 104 -2.41 -0.55 -2.17
CA TYR A 104 -2.29 -0.16 -0.77
C TYR A 104 -3.12 -1.01 0.18
N SER A 105 -2.64 -1.13 1.42
CA SER A 105 -3.42 -1.65 2.52
C SER A 105 -3.45 -0.66 3.69
N VAL A 106 -4.63 -0.53 4.29
CA VAL A 106 -4.85 0.29 5.48
C VAL A 106 -5.55 -0.54 6.54
N SER A 107 -4.91 -0.65 7.70
CA SER A 107 -5.42 -1.41 8.83
C SER A 107 -5.51 -0.53 10.07
N ALA A 108 -6.73 -0.29 10.53
CA ALA A 108 -7.05 0.41 11.76
C ALA A 108 -6.91 -0.51 12.97
N TRP A 109 -6.38 0.07 14.04
CA TRP A 109 -6.17 -0.54 15.34
C TRP A 109 -6.73 0.40 16.42
N SER A 110 -6.74 -0.03 17.68
CA SER A 110 -7.27 0.77 18.79
C SER A 110 -6.53 2.09 19.00
N ASP A 111 -5.23 2.12 18.71
CA ASP A 111 -4.30 3.21 19.00
C ASP A 111 -3.73 3.88 17.74
N GLY A 112 -4.13 3.44 16.55
CA GLY A 112 -3.54 3.95 15.32
C GLY A 112 -3.99 3.25 14.05
N VAL A 113 -3.24 3.52 12.98
CA VAL A 113 -3.47 2.98 11.64
C VAL A 113 -2.13 2.59 11.03
N SER A 114 -2.04 1.37 10.51
CA SER A 114 -0.93 0.92 9.68
C SER A 114 -1.28 1.13 8.22
N VAL A 115 -0.40 1.79 7.47
CA VAL A 115 -0.51 1.99 6.02
C VAL A 115 0.66 1.31 5.35
N GLN A 116 0.34 0.58 4.28
CA GLN A 116 1.31 -0.01 3.39
C GLN A 116 0.95 0.35 1.96
N VAL A 117 1.93 0.77 1.18
CA VAL A 117 1.78 1.15 -0.23
C VAL A 117 2.81 0.38 -1.04
N GLU A 118 2.38 -0.29 -2.09
CA GLU A 118 3.23 -0.88 -3.11
C GLU A 118 3.19 -0.01 -4.36
N LEU A 119 4.37 0.46 -4.78
CA LEU A 119 4.59 1.25 -5.99
C LEU A 119 5.64 0.53 -6.83
N ASP A 120 5.24 0.01 -7.98
CA ASP A 120 6.12 -0.75 -8.90
C ASP A 120 6.95 -1.85 -8.23
N GLY A 121 6.36 -2.58 -7.27
CA GLY A 121 7.03 -3.65 -6.52
C GLY A 121 7.91 -3.17 -5.37
N ILE A 122 7.99 -1.87 -5.13
CA ILE A 122 8.59 -1.28 -3.93
C ILE A 122 7.50 -1.10 -2.88
N ILE A 123 7.69 -1.69 -1.71
CA ILE A 123 6.76 -1.58 -0.60
C ILE A 123 7.25 -0.53 0.38
N ALA A 124 6.43 0.49 0.62
CA ALA A 124 6.58 1.44 1.69
C ALA A 124 5.54 1.19 2.78
N SER A 125 5.94 1.25 4.04
CA SER A 125 5.03 1.11 5.18
C SER A 125 5.24 2.19 6.22
N ARG A 126 4.18 2.62 6.89
CA ARG A 126 4.25 3.58 7.99
C ARG A 126 3.14 3.34 9.00
N TRP A 127 3.50 3.50 10.27
CA TRP A 127 2.57 3.54 11.39
C TRP A 127 2.14 4.98 11.69
N TYR A 128 0.83 5.18 11.89
CA TYR A 128 0.23 6.42 12.33
C TYR A 128 -0.38 6.21 13.71
N VAL A 129 0.01 7.03 14.67
CA VAL A 129 -0.60 7.02 16.02
C VAL A 129 -1.84 7.89 15.99
N ARG A 130 -2.90 7.46 16.68
CA ARG A 130 -4.10 8.26 16.86
C ARG A 130 -3.88 9.26 18.01
N SER A 131 -4.01 10.53 17.70
CA SER A 131 -3.92 11.64 18.65
C SER A 131 -5.17 11.72 19.54
N ALA A 132 -5.06 12.44 20.67
CA ALA A 132 -6.18 12.70 21.58
C ALA A 132 -7.36 13.43 20.91
N ASN A 133 -7.11 14.18 19.83
CA ASN A 133 -8.14 14.83 19.02
C ASN A 133 -8.73 13.92 17.92
N GLY A 134 -8.36 12.64 17.90
CA GLY A 134 -8.84 11.65 16.93
C GLY A 134 -8.08 11.64 15.59
N GLY A 135 -7.21 12.63 15.33
CA GLY A 135 -6.42 12.71 14.10
C GLY A 135 -5.26 11.71 14.05
N LEU A 136 -4.69 11.51 12.85
CA LEU A 136 -3.53 10.66 12.64
C LEU A 136 -2.23 11.46 12.66
N LEU A 137 -1.25 10.97 13.40
CA LEU A 137 0.10 11.52 13.45
C LEU A 137 1.10 10.50 12.92
N ALA A 138 1.84 10.89 11.88
CA ALA A 138 2.99 10.13 11.41
C ALA A 138 4.14 10.26 12.41
N VAL A 139 4.52 9.16 13.04
CA VAL A 139 5.61 9.14 14.04
C VAL A 139 6.98 8.79 13.45
N SER A 140 7.04 8.48 12.16
CA SER A 140 8.27 8.14 11.44
C SER A 140 8.13 8.34 9.92
N PRO A 141 9.24 8.42 9.17
CA PRO A 141 9.24 8.30 7.71
C PRO A 141 8.66 6.95 7.23
N PHE A 142 8.50 6.78 5.90
CA PHE A 142 8.11 5.47 5.36
C PHE A 142 9.31 4.52 5.47
N ALA A 143 9.10 3.34 6.04
CA ALA A 143 10.04 2.23 5.96
C ALA A 143 9.87 1.55 4.59
N VAL A 144 10.93 1.53 3.79
CA VAL A 144 10.92 1.05 2.40
C VAL A 144 11.60 -0.31 2.31
N ARG A 145 11.01 -1.24 1.57
CA ARG A 145 11.61 -2.52 1.19
C ARG A 145 11.32 -2.85 -0.26
N GLU A 146 12.30 -3.43 -0.93
CA GLU A 146 12.14 -3.96 -2.29
C GLU A 146 11.60 -5.39 -2.23
N VAL A 147 10.61 -5.71 -3.06
CA VAL A 147 10.20 -7.09 -3.27
C VAL A 147 11.08 -7.67 -4.37
N GLY A 148 12.10 -8.43 -3.99
CA GLY A 148 12.99 -9.10 -4.94
C GLY A 148 12.19 -9.98 -5.90
N TYR A 149 12.12 -9.57 -7.17
CA TYR A 149 11.69 -10.45 -8.24
C TYR A 149 12.87 -11.34 -8.62
N VAL A 150 12.82 -12.62 -8.26
CA VAL A 150 13.57 -13.64 -8.99
C VAL A 150 12.86 -13.78 -10.34
N ARG A 151 13.45 -13.17 -11.38
CA ARG A 151 13.00 -13.37 -12.76
C ARG A 151 13.40 -14.76 -13.26
#